data_AF-A0A7S1WK86-F1
#
_entry.id   AF-A0A7S1WK86-F1
#
_cell.length_a   1.000
_cell.length_b   1.000
_cell.length_c   1.000
_cell.angle_alpha   90.00
_cell.angle_beta   90.00
_cell.angle_gamma   90.00
#
_symmetry.space_group_name_H-M   'P 1'
#
loop_
_entity.id
_entity.type
_entity.pdbx_description
1 polymer ?
#
loop_
_entity_poly.entity_id
_entity_poly.type
_entity_poly.pdbx_seq_one_letter_code
_entity_poly.pdbx_strand_id
1 'polypeptide(L)'
;AQPGMHPQQHLYAVADATLKGFVPLCQTSECFDLHSVIVTEVFRVANPQLWKKFQRKRHEVAQKLATRSVSWPGVNQIVPGCKHLRELFPYVELEDSANEALLLYGSTEEAVNHIVARGFDERFNKNGMYGRGVYFASEACKAAQNPGRGEVGRLILARVVLGRPFLAEGPLRVVPVEDELGAPYDSAVVQPGT
;
A
#
# COMPACT_ATOMS: atom_id res chain seq x y z
N ALA A 1 9.43 -21.96 7.28
CA ALA A 1 8.42 -21.23 6.49
C ALA A 1 7.19 -21.00 7.37
N GLN A 2 6.71 -19.76 7.47
CA GLN A 2 5.48 -19.48 8.22
C GLN A 2 4.24 -20.02 7.49
N PRO A 3 3.18 -20.45 8.21
CA PRO A 3 1.92 -20.84 7.60
C PRO A 3 1.36 -19.73 6.71
N GLY A 4 1.01 -20.07 5.46
CA GLY A 4 0.46 -19.13 4.50
C GLY A 4 1.49 -18.33 3.70
N MET A 5 2.80 -18.49 3.92
CA MET A 5 3.84 -17.90 3.06
C MET A 5 4.39 -18.96 2.11
N HIS A 6 4.22 -18.75 0.80
CA HIS A 6 4.67 -19.67 -0.24
C HIS A 6 5.81 -19.04 -1.05
N PRO A 7 7.05 -19.57 -0.98
CA PRO A 7 8.19 -19.01 -1.73
C PRO A 7 7.92 -18.89 -3.23
N GLN A 8 8.37 -17.80 -3.83
CA GLN A 8 8.21 -17.48 -5.25
C GLN A 8 9.58 -17.17 -5.87
N GLN A 9 10.45 -18.18 -5.97
CA GLN A 9 11.83 -18.02 -6.46
C GLN A 9 11.90 -17.37 -7.86
N HIS A 10 10.95 -17.68 -8.73
CA HIS A 10 10.88 -17.11 -10.08
C HIS A 10 10.61 -15.60 -10.11
N LEU A 11 10.14 -15.01 -9.00
CA LEU A 11 9.88 -13.58 -8.89
C LEU A 11 11.08 -12.77 -8.36
N TYR A 12 12.19 -13.41 -7.99
CA TYR A 12 13.30 -12.70 -7.35
C TYR A 12 13.88 -11.62 -8.25
N ALA A 13 14.19 -11.97 -9.51
CA ALA A 13 14.72 -11.03 -10.48
C ALA A 13 13.74 -9.90 -10.81
N VAL A 14 12.43 -10.22 -10.92
CA VAL A 14 11.39 -9.23 -11.18
C VAL A 14 11.22 -8.28 -10.01
N ALA A 15 11.21 -8.80 -8.78
CA ALA A 15 11.10 -7.99 -7.56
C ALA A 15 12.33 -7.08 -7.38
N ASP A 16 13.54 -7.60 -7.64
CA ASP A 16 14.78 -6.84 -7.57
C ASP A 16 14.81 -5.70 -8.60
N ALA A 17 14.50 -6.02 -9.87
CA ALA A 17 14.37 -5.02 -10.93
C ALA A 17 13.27 -4.00 -10.63
N THR A 18 12.15 -4.43 -10.04
CA THR A 18 11.05 -3.56 -9.63
C THR A 18 11.50 -2.56 -8.57
N LEU A 19 12.14 -3.02 -7.49
CA LEU A 19 12.63 -2.13 -6.42
C LEU A 19 13.67 -1.13 -6.94
N LYS A 20 14.57 -1.57 -7.81
CA LYS A 20 15.58 -0.69 -8.45
C LYS A 20 14.96 0.26 -9.47
N GLY A 21 13.90 -0.15 -10.16
CA GLY A 21 13.13 0.68 -11.09
C GLY A 21 12.40 1.85 -10.43
N PHE A 22 12.17 1.81 -9.11
CA PHE A 22 11.63 2.95 -8.37
C PHE A 22 12.64 4.07 -8.12
N VAL A 23 13.95 3.81 -8.22
CA VAL A 23 14.97 4.82 -7.87
C VAL A 23 14.92 6.04 -8.78
N PRO A 24 14.85 5.92 -10.13
CA PRO A 24 14.75 7.07 -11.01
C PRO A 24 13.44 7.86 -10.87
N LEU A 25 12.39 7.22 -10.32
CA LEU A 25 11.07 7.84 -10.11
C LEU A 25 10.98 8.62 -8.81
N CYS A 26 11.96 8.43 -7.93
CA CYS A 26 12.06 9.11 -6.66
C CYS A 26 12.86 10.41 -6.79
N GLN A 27 12.27 11.52 -6.36
CA GLN A 27 12.89 12.85 -6.43
C GLN A 27 13.77 13.19 -5.20
N THR A 28 13.96 12.26 -4.26
CA THR A 28 14.72 12.52 -3.03
C THR A 28 16.10 11.85 -3.06
N SER A 29 17.11 12.53 -2.52
CA SER A 29 18.47 12.02 -2.38
C SER A 29 18.60 10.83 -1.43
N GLU A 30 17.53 10.45 -0.73
CA GLU A 30 17.50 9.27 0.15
C GLU A 30 17.26 7.95 -0.62
N CYS A 31 17.03 8.03 -1.93
CA CYS A 31 16.72 6.87 -2.77
C CYS A 31 17.93 6.06 -3.25
N PHE A 32 19.15 6.53 -3.03
CA PHE A 32 20.36 5.82 -3.48
C PHE A 32 20.52 4.44 -2.83
N ASP A 33 20.01 4.25 -1.61
CA ASP A 33 20.14 2.99 -0.87
C ASP A 33 19.35 1.84 -1.54
N LEU A 34 18.34 2.13 -2.37
CA LEU A 34 17.62 1.09 -3.13
C LEU A 34 18.42 0.51 -4.30
N HIS A 35 19.41 1.23 -4.85
CA HIS A 35 20.25 0.69 -5.93
C HIS A 35 21.08 -0.53 -5.48
N SER A 36 21.45 -0.56 -4.20
CA SER A 36 22.25 -1.62 -3.59
C SER A 36 21.40 -2.69 -2.90
N VAL A 37 20.07 -2.54 -2.86
CA VAL A 37 19.20 -3.58 -2.32
C VAL A 37 19.29 -4.84 -3.18
N ILE A 38 19.30 -5.98 -2.49
CA ILE A 38 19.25 -7.31 -3.08
C ILE A 38 18.03 -8.00 -2.51
N VAL A 39 17.11 -8.42 -3.38
CA VAL A 39 15.98 -9.25 -2.95
C VAL A 39 16.47 -10.67 -2.69
N THR A 40 16.45 -11.09 -1.42
CA THR A 40 16.87 -12.43 -1.00
C THR A 40 15.75 -13.45 -1.04
N GLU A 41 14.51 -13.02 -0.77
CA GLU A 41 13.35 -13.88 -0.72
C GLU A 41 12.08 -13.15 -1.17
N VAL A 42 11.20 -13.87 -1.85
CA VAL A 42 9.86 -13.41 -2.24
C VAL A 42 8.86 -14.48 -1.86
N PHE A 43 7.76 -14.08 -1.22
CA PHE A 43 6.70 -14.99 -0.79
C PHE A 43 5.35 -14.49 -1.27
N ARG A 44 4.51 -15.42 -1.74
CA ARG A 44 3.08 -15.19 -1.88
C ARG A 44 2.40 -15.47 -0.55
N VAL A 45 1.70 -14.49 -0.02
CA VAL A 45 0.90 -14.63 1.20
C VAL A 45 -0.49 -15.14 0.85
N ALA A 46 -0.89 -16.26 1.44
CA ALA A 46 -2.20 -16.89 1.29
C ALA A 46 -2.84 -17.07 2.68
N ASN A 47 -3.83 -16.23 2.98
CA ASN A 47 -4.63 -16.33 4.19
C ASN A 47 -6.13 -16.27 3.82
N PRO A 48 -6.80 -17.44 3.69
CA PRO A 48 -8.19 -17.48 3.19
C PRO A 48 -9.18 -16.68 4.04
N GLN A 49 -8.95 -16.57 5.35
CA GLN A 49 -9.84 -15.83 6.25
C GLN A 49 -9.72 -14.33 6.02
N LEU A 50 -8.50 -13.81 5.94
CA LEU A 50 -8.26 -12.40 5.62
C LEU A 50 -8.71 -12.07 4.20
N TRP A 51 -8.45 -12.97 3.26
CA TRP A 51 -8.88 -12.81 1.88
C TRP A 51 -10.39 -12.63 1.74
N LYS A 52 -11.19 -13.46 2.42
CA LYS A 52 -12.65 -13.31 2.45
C LYS A 52 -13.11 -11.98 3.04
N LYS A 53 -12.47 -11.51 4.11
CA LYS A 53 -12.76 -10.20 4.72
C LYS A 53 -12.45 -9.06 3.74
N PHE A 54 -11.29 -9.12 3.10
CA PHE A 54 -10.85 -8.17 2.08
C PHE A 54 -11.83 -8.10 0.91
N GLN A 55 -12.18 -9.25 0.31
CA GLN A 55 -13.10 -9.32 -0.82
C GLN A 55 -14.48 -8.74 -0.50
N ARG A 56 -15.01 -9.04 0.70
CA ARG A 56 -16.28 -8.47 1.15
C ARG A 56 -16.21 -6.95 1.27
N LYS A 57 -15.18 -6.43 1.95
CA LYS A 57 -15.01 -4.98 2.12
C LYS A 57 -14.83 -4.26 0.78
N ARG A 58 -14.06 -4.86 -0.13
CA ARG A 58 -13.89 -4.37 -1.50
C ARG A 58 -15.22 -4.25 -2.24
N HIS A 59 -16.06 -5.28 -2.16
CA HIS A 59 -17.38 -5.28 -2.79
C HIS A 59 -18.31 -4.23 -2.16
N GLU A 60 -18.33 -4.11 -0.83
CA GLU A 60 -19.12 -3.09 -0.12
C GLU A 60 -18.72 -1.67 -0.56
N VAL A 61 -17.42 -1.39 -0.69
CA VAL A 61 -16.91 -0.09 -1.14
C VAL A 61 -17.30 0.19 -2.60
N ALA A 62 -17.14 -0.80 -3.49
CA ALA A 62 -17.56 -0.68 -4.88
C ALA A 62 -19.05 -0.32 -5.01
N GLN A 63 -19.91 -1.01 -4.25
CA GLN A 63 -21.35 -0.72 -4.22
C GLN A 63 -21.65 0.70 -3.72
N LYS A 64 -20.97 1.14 -2.65
CA LYS A 64 -21.13 2.49 -2.11
C LYS A 64 -20.71 3.60 -3.07
N LEU A 65 -19.67 3.36 -3.88
CA LEU A 65 -19.23 4.32 -4.90
C LEU A 65 -20.20 4.33 -6.09
N ALA A 66 -20.74 3.18 -6.48
CA ALA A 66 -21.69 3.06 -7.58
C ALA A 66 -23.05 3.74 -7.32
N THR A 67 -23.50 3.81 -6.06
CA THR A 67 -24.78 4.46 -5.71
C THR A 67 -24.70 5.99 -5.65
N ARG A 68 -23.50 6.58 -5.77
CA ARG A 68 -23.31 8.03 -5.74
C ARG A 68 -23.38 8.61 -7.15
N SER A 69 -24.12 9.70 -7.31
CA SER A 69 -24.28 10.40 -8.60
C SER A 69 -23.03 11.16 -9.07
N VAL A 70 -21.96 11.17 -8.28
CA VAL A 70 -20.73 11.92 -8.54
C VAL A 70 -19.65 10.98 -9.06
N SER A 71 -19.10 11.29 -10.22
CA SER A 71 -17.92 10.60 -10.76
C SER A 71 -16.71 10.90 -9.88
N TRP A 72 -16.09 9.86 -9.34
CA TRP A 72 -14.86 10.00 -8.55
C TRP A 72 -13.62 9.82 -9.45
N PRO A 73 -12.52 10.56 -9.18
CA PRO A 73 -11.25 10.33 -9.85
C PRO A 73 -10.83 8.87 -9.70
N GLY A 74 -10.33 8.27 -10.79
CA GLY A 74 -9.80 6.92 -10.73
C GLY A 74 -8.51 6.85 -9.92
N VAL A 75 -8.15 5.65 -9.47
CA VAL A 75 -7.00 5.41 -8.61
C VAL A 75 -5.68 6.00 -9.13
N ASN A 76 -5.44 5.99 -10.43
CA ASN A 76 -4.23 6.56 -11.05
C ASN A 76 -4.15 8.09 -10.95
N GLN A 77 -5.29 8.78 -10.79
CA GLN A 77 -5.33 10.23 -10.55
C GLN A 77 -5.12 10.54 -9.07
N ILE A 78 -5.60 9.66 -8.19
CA ILE A 78 -5.48 9.79 -6.74
C ILE A 78 -4.05 9.46 -6.28
N VAL A 79 -3.48 8.36 -6.77
CA VAL A 79 -2.15 7.86 -6.40
C VAL A 79 -1.34 7.57 -7.68
N PRO A 80 -0.79 8.59 -8.38
CA PRO A 80 -0.11 8.38 -9.65
C PRO A 80 1.03 7.35 -9.61
N GLY A 81 1.75 7.26 -8.49
CA GLY A 81 2.84 6.30 -8.30
C GLY A 81 2.39 4.82 -8.30
N CYS A 82 1.11 4.52 -8.07
CA CYS A 82 0.64 3.12 -8.10
C CYS A 82 0.57 2.55 -9.52
N LYS A 83 0.59 3.40 -10.55
CA LYS A 83 0.58 2.97 -11.96
C LYS A 83 1.75 2.03 -12.27
N HIS A 84 2.94 2.35 -11.77
CA HIS A 84 4.13 1.55 -12.02
C HIS A 84 4.04 0.16 -11.37
N LEU A 85 3.49 0.09 -10.15
CA LEU A 85 3.22 -1.20 -9.49
C LEU A 85 2.20 -2.03 -10.28
N ARG A 86 1.14 -1.41 -10.81
CA ARG A 86 0.14 -2.11 -11.65
C ARG A 86 0.76 -2.65 -12.95
N GLU A 87 1.64 -1.89 -13.59
CA GLU A 87 2.35 -2.30 -14.81
C GLU A 87 3.34 -3.45 -14.58
N LEU A 88 4.02 -3.47 -13.43
CA LEU A 88 4.98 -4.51 -13.05
C LEU A 88 4.29 -5.80 -12.59
N PHE A 89 3.07 -5.71 -12.09
CA PHE A 89 2.28 -6.83 -11.60
C PHE A 89 0.94 -6.94 -12.35
N PRO A 90 0.95 -7.10 -13.70
CA PRO A 90 -0.25 -7.03 -14.52
C PRO A 90 -1.21 -8.19 -14.29
N TYR A 91 -0.72 -9.27 -13.68
CA TYR A 91 -1.49 -10.46 -13.31
C TYR A 91 -2.31 -10.27 -12.03
N VAL A 92 -2.15 -9.15 -11.32
CA VAL A 92 -2.99 -8.83 -10.16
C VAL A 92 -4.23 -8.08 -10.63
N GLU A 93 -5.37 -8.77 -10.64
CA GLU A 93 -6.66 -8.17 -10.99
C GLU A 93 -7.14 -7.21 -9.90
N LEU A 94 -7.10 -5.91 -10.17
CA LEU A 94 -7.57 -4.85 -9.27
C LEU A 94 -9.02 -4.45 -9.61
N GLU A 95 -9.81 -4.14 -8.58
CA GLU A 95 -11.17 -3.63 -8.71
C GLU A 95 -11.19 -2.11 -8.81
N ASP A 96 -11.23 -1.58 -10.04
CA ASP A 96 -11.25 -0.14 -10.30
C ASP A 96 -12.50 0.54 -9.68
N SER A 97 -13.64 -0.17 -9.60
CA SER A 97 -14.86 0.37 -8.99
C SER A 97 -14.75 0.61 -7.47
N ALA A 98 -13.75 0.01 -6.82
CA ALA A 98 -13.45 0.21 -5.40
C ALA A 98 -12.23 1.13 -5.16
N ASN A 99 -11.67 1.73 -6.22
CA ASN A 99 -10.37 2.40 -6.19
C ASN A 99 -9.29 1.50 -5.55
N GLU A 100 -9.21 0.25 -6.00
CA GLU A 100 -8.20 -0.68 -5.53
C GLU A 100 -6.82 -0.36 -6.13
N ALA A 101 -5.79 -0.28 -5.28
CA ALA A 101 -4.40 -0.03 -5.66
C ALA A 101 -3.46 -1.15 -5.17
N LEU A 102 -2.34 -1.31 -5.87
CA LEU A 102 -1.15 -1.94 -5.32
C LEU A 102 -0.30 -0.89 -4.63
N LEU A 103 0.02 -1.11 -3.36
CA LEU A 103 0.87 -0.24 -2.56
C LEU A 103 1.85 -1.05 -1.72
N LEU A 104 2.94 -0.42 -1.31
CA LEU A 104 4.02 -1.01 -0.53
C LEU A 104 3.89 -0.65 0.96
N TYR A 105 4.24 -1.61 1.81
CA TYR A 105 4.36 -1.42 3.25
C TYR A 105 5.69 -2.02 3.70
N GLY A 106 6.60 -1.21 4.20
CA GLY A 106 7.85 -1.69 4.78
C GLY A 106 7.80 -1.74 6.30
N SER A 107 8.37 -2.79 6.87
CA SER A 107 8.45 -2.99 8.33
C SER A 107 9.48 -4.05 8.69
N THR A 108 9.64 -4.31 10.00
CA THR A 108 10.51 -5.37 10.51
C THR A 108 9.91 -6.75 10.24
N GLU A 109 10.73 -7.80 10.32
CA GLU A 109 10.28 -9.17 10.12
C GLU A 109 9.17 -9.58 11.12
N GLU A 110 9.28 -9.18 12.38
CA GLU A 110 8.29 -9.50 13.41
C GLU A 110 6.92 -8.89 13.08
N ALA A 111 6.90 -7.64 12.63
CA ALA A 111 5.67 -6.94 12.24
C ALA A 111 5.05 -7.57 10.98
N VAL A 112 5.86 -7.89 9.97
CA VAL A 112 5.39 -8.56 8.75
C VAL A 112 4.79 -9.93 9.07
N ASN A 113 5.46 -10.71 9.92
CA ASN A 113 4.98 -12.02 10.36
C ASN A 113 3.61 -11.92 11.07
N HIS A 114 3.41 -10.90 11.90
CA HIS A 114 2.11 -10.63 12.51
C HIS A 114 1.05 -10.27 11.47
N ILE A 115 1.38 -9.39 10.52
CA ILE A 115 0.47 -8.95 9.45
C ILE A 115 0.06 -10.12 8.54
N VAL A 116 0.99 -11.01 8.19
CA VAL A 116 0.71 -12.21 7.40
C VAL A 116 -0.32 -13.11 8.10
N ALA A 117 -0.17 -13.28 9.41
CA ALA A 117 -1.04 -14.14 10.20
C ALA A 117 -2.42 -13.50 10.49
N ARG A 118 -2.45 -12.20 10.79
CA ARG A 118 -3.61 -11.52 11.40
C ARG A 118 -4.19 -10.36 10.58
N GLY A 119 -3.50 -9.94 9.54
CA GLY A 119 -3.83 -8.78 8.73
C GLY A 119 -3.28 -7.49 9.29
N PHE A 120 -3.46 -6.41 8.54
CA PHE A 120 -3.17 -5.06 9.01
C PHE A 120 -4.16 -4.65 10.11
N ASP A 121 -3.66 -4.00 11.15
CA ASP A 121 -4.46 -3.57 12.30
C ASP A 121 -3.94 -2.23 12.81
N GLU A 122 -4.71 -1.15 12.62
CA GLU A 122 -4.27 0.20 12.99
C GLU A 122 -4.05 0.38 14.50
N ARG A 123 -4.59 -0.49 15.35
CA ARG A 123 -4.48 -0.38 16.81
C ARG A 123 -3.06 -0.58 17.30
N PHE A 124 -2.24 -1.32 16.55
CA PHE A 124 -0.83 -1.55 16.85
C PHE A 124 0.08 -0.45 16.31
N ASN A 125 -0.43 0.48 15.50
CA ASN A 125 0.36 1.56 14.94
C ASN A 125 0.45 2.77 15.89
N LYS A 126 1.64 3.34 15.95
CA LYS A 126 1.89 4.64 16.60
C LYS A 126 1.27 5.76 15.77
N ASN A 127 0.99 6.90 16.40
CA ASN A 127 0.55 8.09 15.68
C ASN A 127 1.67 8.53 14.72
N GLY A 128 1.34 8.56 13.42
CA GLY A 128 2.21 9.09 12.37
C GLY A 128 1.88 10.55 12.07
N MET A 129 2.47 11.08 10.99
CA MET A 129 2.26 12.46 10.53
C MET A 129 0.82 12.75 10.06
N TYR A 130 0.01 11.72 9.87
CA TYR A 130 -1.39 11.81 9.40
C TYR A 130 -2.33 11.05 10.34
N GLY A 131 -2.04 11.05 11.65
CA GLY A 131 -2.85 10.39 12.67
C GLY A 131 -2.57 8.90 12.86
N ARG A 132 -3.55 8.17 13.39
CA ARG A 132 -3.43 6.73 13.68
C ARG A 132 -4.04 5.92 12.54
N GLY A 133 -3.21 5.14 11.86
CA GLY A 133 -3.63 4.37 10.69
C GLY A 133 -2.54 3.44 10.20
N VAL A 134 -2.83 2.72 9.12
CA VAL A 134 -1.85 1.88 8.40
C VAL A 134 -1.36 2.66 7.18
N TYR A 135 -0.06 2.89 7.12
CA TYR A 135 0.57 3.75 6.13
C TYR A 135 1.17 2.94 4.99
N PHE A 136 0.71 3.19 3.79
CA PHE A 136 1.24 2.57 2.57
C PHE A 136 1.92 3.61 1.70
N ALA A 137 2.88 3.18 0.88
CA ALA A 137 3.59 4.01 -0.08
C ALA A 137 3.43 3.46 -1.49
N SER A 138 3.26 4.35 -2.47
CA SER A 138 3.36 4.00 -3.89
C SER A 138 4.82 3.92 -4.37
N GLU A 139 5.77 4.42 -3.57
CA GLU A 139 7.20 4.46 -3.87
C GLU A 139 7.97 3.51 -2.95
N ALA A 140 8.83 2.67 -3.52
CA ALA A 140 9.58 1.68 -2.75
C ALA A 140 10.54 2.29 -1.74
N CYS A 141 11.08 3.48 -2.01
CA CYS A 141 12.04 4.13 -1.12
C CYS A 141 11.43 4.51 0.22
N LYS A 142 10.23 5.11 0.19
CA LYS A 142 9.47 5.46 1.39
C LYS A 142 9.13 4.22 2.19
N ALA A 143 8.74 3.14 1.52
CA ALA A 143 8.48 1.87 2.20
C ALA A 143 9.78 1.31 2.83
N ALA A 144 10.91 1.36 2.13
CA ALA A 144 12.20 0.84 2.57
C ALA A 144 12.85 1.63 3.72
N GLN A 145 12.41 2.86 4.01
CA GLN A 145 12.90 3.64 5.15
C GLN A 145 12.37 3.13 6.51
N ASN A 146 11.16 2.54 6.54
CA ASN A 146 10.52 2.06 7.78
C ASN A 146 11.26 0.93 8.52
N PRO A 147 11.83 -0.10 7.87
CA PRO A 147 12.58 -1.15 8.57
C PRO A 147 13.90 -0.66 9.20
N GLY A 148 14.35 0.56 8.94
CA GLY A 148 15.64 1.09 9.39
C GLY A 148 16.75 0.89 8.36
N ARG A 149 17.62 1.91 8.19
CA ARG A 149 18.72 1.86 7.21
C ARG A 149 19.75 0.79 7.61
N GLY A 150 20.15 -0.05 6.66
CA GLY A 150 21.22 -1.05 6.85
C GLY A 150 20.80 -2.38 7.46
N GLU A 151 19.51 -2.56 7.76
CA GLU A 151 18.96 -3.84 8.25
C GLU A 151 18.26 -4.64 7.14
N VAL A 152 18.09 -5.95 7.37
CA VAL A 152 17.26 -6.79 6.51
C VAL A 152 15.80 -6.39 6.70
N GLY A 153 15.32 -5.49 5.85
CA GLY A 153 13.92 -5.06 5.84
C GLY A 153 13.01 -6.01 5.09
N ARG A 154 11.72 -6.04 5.47
CA ARG A 154 10.67 -6.74 4.71
C ARG A 154 9.73 -5.71 4.08
N LEU A 155 9.44 -5.90 2.79
CA LEU A 155 8.43 -5.12 2.07
C LEU A 155 7.23 -6.03 1.75
N ILE A 156 6.03 -5.55 2.06
CA ILE A 156 4.77 -6.17 1.64
C ILE A 156 4.24 -5.37 0.45
N LEU A 157 3.99 -6.05 -0.67
CA LEU A 157 3.15 -5.53 -1.74
C LEU A 157 1.70 -5.92 -1.44
N ALA A 158 0.87 -4.92 -1.11
CA ALA A 158 -0.50 -5.12 -0.66
C ALA A 158 -1.52 -4.60 -1.68
N ARG A 159 -2.64 -5.30 -1.77
CA ARG A 159 -3.87 -4.83 -2.40
C ARG A 159 -4.62 -3.96 -1.39
N VAL A 160 -4.83 -2.69 -1.71
CA VAL A 160 -5.43 -1.70 -0.81
C VAL A 160 -6.67 -1.10 -1.46
N VAL A 161 -7.80 -1.15 -0.75
CA VAL A 161 -9.05 -0.52 -1.20
C VAL A 161 -9.08 0.90 -0.66
N LEU A 162 -8.96 1.90 -1.55
CA LEU A 162 -8.93 3.31 -1.15
C LEU A 162 -10.34 3.91 -1.07
N GLY A 163 -11.33 3.33 -1.76
CA GLY A 163 -12.70 3.82 -1.77
C GLY A 163 -12.77 5.30 -2.14
N ARG A 164 -13.46 6.09 -1.32
CA ARG A 164 -13.40 7.55 -1.40
C ARG A 164 -12.30 8.10 -0.49
N PRO A 165 -11.14 8.51 -1.01
CA PRO A 165 -10.10 9.09 -0.18
C PRO A 165 -10.39 10.55 0.16
N PHE A 166 -9.97 10.97 1.35
CA PHE A 166 -9.66 12.36 1.64
C PHE A 166 -8.30 12.71 1.03
N LEU A 167 -8.23 13.76 0.20
CA LEU A 167 -6.97 14.21 -0.39
C LEU A 167 -6.33 15.26 0.53
N ALA A 168 -5.23 14.89 1.16
CA ALA A 168 -4.49 15.75 2.06
C ALA A 168 -3.46 16.59 1.29
N GLU A 169 -3.49 17.90 1.53
CA GLU A 169 -2.54 18.89 1.00
C GLU A 169 -1.34 19.11 1.94
N GLY A 170 -1.14 18.26 2.95
CA GLY A 170 -0.02 18.36 3.88
C GLY A 170 -0.20 17.50 5.14
N PRO A 171 0.75 17.57 6.10
CA PRO A 171 0.67 16.86 7.37
C PRO A 171 -0.61 17.17 8.16
N LEU A 172 -1.24 16.14 8.73
CA LEU A 172 -2.50 16.28 9.46
C LEU A 172 -2.40 15.66 10.84
N ARG A 173 -2.72 16.44 11.88
CA ARG A 173 -2.85 15.87 13.23
C ARG A 173 -4.04 14.92 13.35
N VAL A 174 -5.13 15.24 12.63
CA VAL A 174 -6.37 14.45 12.59
C VAL A 174 -6.84 14.42 11.14
N VAL A 175 -7.07 13.22 10.63
CA VAL A 175 -7.63 13.01 9.29
C VAL A 175 -9.15 13.19 9.36
N PRO A 176 -9.75 14.02 8.50
CA PRO A 176 -11.19 14.14 8.39
C PRO A 176 -11.82 12.78 8.07
N VAL A 177 -12.86 12.42 8.83
CA VAL A 177 -13.60 11.17 8.62
C VAL A 177 -14.74 11.33 7.62
N GLU A 178 -15.21 12.56 7.43
CA GLU A 178 -16.36 12.91 6.59
C GLU A 178 -16.11 14.24 5.86
N ASP A 179 -16.84 14.48 4.77
CA ASP A 179 -16.88 15.78 4.09
C ASP A 179 -17.87 16.76 4.73
N GLU A 180 -17.98 17.96 4.17
CA GLU A 180 -18.88 19.03 4.65
C GLU A 180 -20.36 18.64 4.66
N LEU A 181 -20.75 17.62 3.88
CA LEU A 181 -22.11 17.09 3.79
C LEU A 181 -22.32 15.85 4.68
N GLY A 182 -21.32 15.47 5.50
CA GLY A 182 -21.37 14.32 6.40
C GLY A 182 -21.17 12.97 5.68
N ALA A 183 -20.72 12.96 4.43
CA ALA A 183 -20.42 11.72 3.75
C ALA A 183 -19.04 11.19 4.19
N PRO A 184 -18.89 9.90 4.53
CA PRO A 184 -17.62 9.38 5.03
C PRO A 184 -16.56 9.22 3.94
N TYR A 185 -15.30 9.37 4.34
CA TYR A 185 -14.12 8.95 3.61
C TYR A 185 -13.74 7.51 4.01
N ASP A 186 -13.21 6.75 3.06
CA ASP A 186 -12.74 5.38 3.27
C ASP A 186 -11.22 5.32 3.56
N SER A 187 -10.48 6.34 3.12
CA SER A 187 -9.03 6.44 3.30
C SER A 187 -8.56 7.91 3.27
N ALA A 188 -7.27 8.14 3.49
CA ALA A 188 -6.63 9.42 3.22
C ALA A 188 -5.39 9.22 2.35
N VAL A 189 -5.20 10.13 1.39
CA VAL A 189 -4.09 10.09 0.45
C VAL A 189 -3.38 11.44 0.49
N VAL A 190 -2.07 11.39 0.68
CA VAL A 190 -1.22 12.58 0.73
C VAL A 190 -0.61 12.79 -0.66
N GLN A 191 -0.77 13.98 -1.21
CA GLN A 191 -0.20 14.31 -2.52
C GLN A 191 1.31 14.61 -2.42
N PRO A 192 2.12 14.22 -3.42
CA PRO A 192 3.54 14.58 -3.46
C PRO A 192 3.73 16.10 -3.55
N GLY A 193 4.70 16.65 -2.81
CA GLY A 193 5.12 18.06 -2.94
C GLY A 193 4.62 19.02 -1.85
N THR A 194 4.10 18.49 -0.74
CA THR A 194 3.64 19.26 0.43
C THR A 194 4.56 19.08 1.62
#